data_AF-A0A967GTS1-F1
#
_entry.id   AF-A0A967GTS1-F1
#
_cell.length_a   1.000
_cell.length_b   1.000
_cell.length_c   1.000
_cell.angle_alpha   90.00
_cell.angle_beta   90.00
_cell.angle_gamma   90.00
#
_symmetry.space_group_name_H-M   'P 1'
#
loop_
_entity.id
_entity.type
_entity.pdbx_description
1 polymer ?
#
loop_
_entity_poly.entity_id
_entity_poly.type
_entity_poly.pdbx_seq_one_letter_code
_entity_poly.pdbx_strand_id
1 'polypeptide(L)'
;YPYVTSSNTTAGGACTGSGLPPTAIDRVVGVCKAYTTRVGEGAHVTEDRDFSDYLHGLGREFGATTGRKRRCGWLDMVVLRFACMVNGVTDL
;
A
#
# COMPACT_ATOMS: atom_id res chain seq x y z
N TYR A 1 6.77 -5.02 10.37
CA TYR A 1 6.23 -5.98 11.36
C TYR A 1 6.28 -5.34 12.74
N PRO A 2 5.36 -5.56 13.69
CA PRO A 2 4.19 -6.46 13.66
C PRO A 2 2.92 -5.86 13.03
N TYR A 3 2.94 -4.58 12.65
CA TYR A 3 1.78 -3.90 12.08
C TYR A 3 1.55 -4.23 10.59
N VAL A 4 1.14 -5.46 10.32
CA VAL A 4 0.90 -6.03 8.99
C VAL A 4 -0.31 -6.97 9.01
N THR A 5 -0.82 -7.37 7.84
CA THR A 5 -1.79 -8.46 7.73
C THR A 5 -1.11 -9.83 7.91
N SER A 6 -1.88 -10.88 8.17
CA SER A 6 -1.41 -12.26 8.38
C SER A 6 -1.25 -13.09 7.09
N SER A 7 -1.18 -12.44 5.93
CA SER A 7 -1.04 -13.08 4.63
C SER A 7 0.01 -12.39 3.74
N ASN A 8 0.44 -13.08 2.69
CA ASN A 8 1.35 -12.52 1.69
C ASN A 8 0.56 -11.70 0.68
N THR A 9 0.80 -10.39 0.69
CA THR A 9 0.20 -9.43 -0.26
C THR A 9 1.13 -9.06 -1.41
N THR A 10 2.28 -9.72 -1.49
CA THR A 10 3.23 -9.57 -2.60
C THR A 10 2.81 -10.41 -3.81
N ALA A 11 3.40 -10.15 -4.97
CA ALA A 11 3.16 -10.89 -6.21
C ALA A 11 3.35 -12.41 -6.04
N GLY A 12 4.34 -12.85 -5.24
CA GLY A 12 4.55 -14.26 -4.93
C GLY A 12 3.39 -14.92 -4.17
N GLY A 13 2.56 -14.13 -3.47
CA GLY A 13 1.33 -14.60 -2.84
C GLY A 13 0.33 -15.16 -3.86
N ALA A 14 0.35 -14.70 -5.12
CA ALA A 14 -0.47 -15.23 -6.19
C ALA A 14 -0.14 -16.71 -6.47
N CYS A 15 1.15 -17.07 -6.50
CA CYS A 15 1.57 -18.47 -6.71
C CYS A 15 1.07 -19.37 -5.57
N THR A 16 1.35 -18.99 -4.32
CA THR A 16 0.96 -19.82 -3.15
C THR A 16 -0.54 -19.87 -2.94
N GLY A 17 -1.29 -18.83 -3.35
CA GLY A 17 -2.73 -18.74 -3.17
C GLY A 17 -3.55 -19.40 -4.28
N SER A 18 -2.99 -19.56 -5.48
CA SER A 18 -3.70 -20.12 -6.64
C SER A 18 -3.15 -21.46 -7.13
N GLY A 19 -1.94 -21.85 -6.71
CA GLY A 19 -1.24 -23.03 -7.21
C GLY A 19 -0.54 -22.84 -8.56
N LEU A 20 -0.51 -21.62 -9.11
CA LEU A 20 0.21 -21.32 -10.34
C LEU A 20 1.73 -21.36 -10.12
N PRO A 21 2.51 -21.95 -11.05
CA PRO A 21 3.97 -21.89 -10.97
C PRO A 21 4.44 -20.44 -11.15
N PRO A 22 5.52 -20.01 -10.49
CA PRO A 22 6.04 -18.65 -10.63
C PRO A 22 6.37 -18.24 -12.08
N THR A 23 6.74 -19.21 -12.92
CA THR A 23 7.05 -18.99 -14.34
C THR A 23 5.83 -18.69 -15.21
N ALA A 24 4.61 -18.76 -14.67
CA ALA A 24 3.38 -18.38 -15.36
C ALA A 24 3.03 -16.89 -15.21
N ILE A 25 3.82 -16.11 -14.47
CA ILE A 25 3.60 -14.67 -14.27
C ILE A 25 4.46 -13.89 -15.25
N ASP A 26 3.85 -13.32 -16.28
CA ASP A 26 4.55 -12.53 -17.31
C ASP A 26 4.68 -11.05 -16.97
N ARG A 27 3.76 -10.51 -16.15
CA ARG A 27 3.68 -9.06 -15.86
C ARG A 27 3.19 -8.80 -14.44
N VAL A 28 3.81 -7.82 -13.77
CA VAL A 28 3.43 -7.39 -12.42
C VAL A 28 3.22 -5.87 -12.43
N VAL A 29 1.96 -5.44 -12.38
CA VAL A 29 1.59 -4.02 -12.33
C VAL A 29 1.50 -3.58 -10.86
N GLY A 30 2.37 -2.67 -10.45
CA GLY A 30 2.33 -2.03 -9.15
C GLY A 30 1.31 -0.89 -9.15
N VAL A 31 0.41 -0.84 -8.18
CA VAL A 31 -0.54 0.27 -8.05
C VAL A 31 -0.15 1.11 -6.84
N CYS A 32 0.18 2.37 -7.08
CA CYS A 32 0.43 3.34 -6.02
C CYS A 32 -0.45 4.58 -6.19
N LYS A 33 -0.79 5.19 -5.05
CA LYS A 33 -1.37 6.53 -5.05
C LYS A 33 -0.25 7.58 -5.15
N ALA A 34 -0.59 8.78 -5.59
CA ALA A 34 0.33 9.93 -5.61
C ALA A 34 0.75 10.41 -4.20
N TYR A 35 0.22 9.81 -3.15
CA TYR A 35 0.52 10.06 -1.74
C TYR A 35 0.28 8.77 -0.94
N THR A 36 0.73 8.72 0.31
CA THR A 36 0.65 7.50 1.11
C THR A 36 -0.48 7.59 2.14
N THR A 37 -1.07 6.43 2.48
CA THR A 37 -2.06 6.34 3.55
C THR A 37 -1.95 5.05 4.31
N ARG A 38 -2.32 5.08 5.58
CA ARG A 38 -2.36 3.91 6.45
C ARG A 38 -3.67 3.83 7.21
N VAL A 39 -4.21 2.62 7.32
CA VAL A 39 -5.30 2.29 8.25
C VAL A 39 -4.70 1.48 9.40
N GLY A 40 -5.00 1.91 10.63
CA GLY A 40 -4.51 1.25 11.84
C GLY A 40 -3.16 1.79 12.34
N GLU A 41 -2.64 1.10 13.35
CA GLU A 41 -1.46 1.51 14.12
C GLU A 41 -0.14 1.21 13.38
N GLY A 42 0.96 1.70 13.95
CA GLY A 42 2.33 1.46 13.50
C GLY A 42 2.98 2.66 12.82
N ALA A 43 4.26 2.52 12.50
CA ALA A 43 5.06 3.60 11.92
C ALA A 43 4.53 4.06 10.56
N HIS A 44 4.55 5.36 10.33
CA HIS A 44 4.23 5.99 9.06
C HIS A 44 5.16 7.19 8.86
N VAL A 45 6.29 6.95 8.19
CA VAL A 45 7.45 7.87 8.19
C VAL A 45 7.10 9.23 7.59
N THR A 46 6.31 9.24 6.51
CA THR A 46 5.89 10.45 5.80
C THR A 46 4.55 11.02 6.26
N GLU A 47 3.99 10.52 7.38
CA GLU A 47 2.71 11.01 7.91
C GLU A 47 2.78 12.51 8.22
N ASP A 48 1.77 13.24 7.75
CA ASP A 48 1.67 14.67 7.91
C ASP A 48 0.24 15.04 8.32
N ARG A 49 0.11 15.78 9.41
CA ARG A 49 -1.19 16.11 10.01
C ARG A 49 -1.96 17.09 9.15
N ASP A 50 -1.31 18.14 8.68
CA ASP A 50 -1.96 19.21 7.91
C ASP A 50 -2.42 18.67 6.54
N PHE A 51 -1.60 17.80 5.93
CA PHE A 51 -1.97 17.08 4.71
C PHE A 51 -3.14 16.11 4.93
N SER A 52 -3.18 15.42 6.07
CA SER A 52 -4.31 14.56 6.45
C SER A 52 -5.59 15.36 6.62
N ASP A 53 -5.55 16.48 7.36
CA ASP A 53 -6.69 17.34 7.59
C ASP A 53 -7.21 17.96 6.29
N TYR A 54 -6.30 18.35 5.38
CA TYR A 54 -6.65 18.80 4.03
C TYR A 54 -7.42 17.72 3.25
N LEU A 55 -6.90 16.49 3.16
CA LEU A 55 -7.56 15.40 2.44
C LEU A 55 -8.90 15.02 3.07
N HIS A 56 -9.00 15.01 4.40
CA HIS A 56 -10.25 14.74 5.11
C HIS A 56 -11.28 15.85 4.89
N GLY A 57 -10.85 17.12 4.83
CA GLY A 57 -11.70 18.27 4.51
C GLY A 57 -12.31 18.17 3.10
N LEU A 58 -11.63 17.50 2.17
CA LEU A 58 -12.15 17.16 0.84
C LEU A 58 -13.08 15.94 0.84
N GLY A 59 -13.38 15.34 1.99
CA GLY A 59 -14.15 14.09 2.09
C GLY A 59 -13.39 12.85 1.62
N ARG A 60 -12.06 12.93 1.46
CA ARG A 60 -11.21 11.83 0.99
C ARG A 60 -10.59 11.05 2.15
N GLU A 61 -10.17 9.82 1.85
CA GLU A 61 -9.42 8.97 2.79
C GLU A 61 -10.16 8.63 4.08
N PHE A 62 -11.39 8.14 3.91
CA PHE A 62 -12.19 7.52 4.96
C PHE A 62 -12.39 6.02 4.67
N GLY A 63 -12.59 5.23 5.72
CA GLY A 63 -13.05 3.85 5.59
C GLY A 63 -14.42 3.79 4.92
N ALA A 64 -14.57 3.02 3.85
CA ALA A 64 -15.82 2.94 3.08
C ALA A 64 -17.02 2.47 3.93
N THR A 65 -16.77 1.59 4.91
CA THR A 65 -17.82 1.05 5.79
C THR A 65 -17.89 1.79 7.12
N THR A 66 -16.74 2.00 7.78
CA THR A 66 -16.70 2.54 9.16
C THR A 66 -16.67 4.06 9.22
N GLY A 67 -16.38 4.74 8.11
CA GLY A 67 -16.12 6.18 8.10
C GLY A 67 -14.87 6.59 8.89
N ARG A 68 -14.01 5.64 9.31
CA ARG A 68 -12.80 5.96 10.09
C ARG A 68 -11.81 6.73 9.22
N LYS A 69 -11.33 7.87 9.72
CA LYS A 69 -10.23 8.66 9.12
C LYS A 69 -8.98 7.79 8.93
N ARG A 70 -8.39 7.84 7.75
CA ARG A 70 -7.08 7.22 7.47
C ARG A 70 -5.97 8.21 7.77
N ARG A 71 -4.83 7.69 8.22
CA ARG A 71 -3.60 8.47 8.35
C ARG A 71 -3.05 8.73 6.96
N CYS A 72 -2.65 9.96 6.66
CA CYS A 72 -2.16 10.35 5.34
C CYS A 72 -0.75 10.95 5.43
N GLY A 73 0.01 10.80 4.36
CA GLY A 73 1.37 11.29 4.29
C GLY A 73 1.83 11.52 2.86
N TRP A 74 3.00 12.14 2.72
CA TRP A 74 3.63 12.39 1.43
C TRP A 74 4.00 11.08 0.72
N LEU A 75 4.21 11.16 -0.61
CA LEU A 75 4.70 10.02 -1.37
C LEU A 75 6.05 9.56 -0.82
N ASP A 76 6.14 8.27 -0.49
CA ASP A 76 7.37 7.66 0.03
C ASP A 76 8.03 6.83 -1.07
N MET A 77 9.06 7.41 -1.70
CA MET A 77 9.81 6.75 -2.77
C MET A 77 10.69 5.60 -2.26
N VAL A 78 11.07 5.59 -0.98
CA VAL A 78 11.85 4.49 -0.39
C VAL A 78 10.95 3.26 -0.28
N VAL A 79 9.73 3.43 0.25
CA VAL A 79 8.72 2.37 0.31
C VAL A 79 8.33 1.91 -1.09
N LEU A 80 8.11 2.82 -2.04
CA LEU A 80 7.76 2.46 -3.41
C LEU A 80 8.86 1.65 -4.10
N ARG A 81 10.12 2.09 -4.00
CA ARG A 81 11.28 1.36 -4.55
C ARG A 81 11.39 -0.04 -3.94
N PHE A 82 11.21 -0.15 -2.62
CA PHE A 82 11.23 -1.44 -1.93
C PHE A 82 10.08 -2.35 -2.40
N ALA A 83 8.88 -1.81 -2.56
CA ALA A 83 7.73 -2.55 -3.09
C ALA A 83 7.99 -3.06 -4.52
N CYS A 84 8.54 -2.22 -5.41
CA CYS A 84 8.90 -2.64 -6.76
C CYS A 84 9.93 -3.76 -6.76
N MET A 85 10.97 -3.65 -5.92
CA MET A 85 12.03 -4.65 -5.79
C MET A 85 11.50 -6.01 -5.31
N VAL A 86 10.71 -6.03 -4.23
CA VAL A 86 10.22 -7.28 -3.63
C VAL A 86 9.18 -7.98 -4.50
N ASN A 87 8.40 -7.22 -5.27
CA ASN A 87 7.35 -7.77 -6.12
C ASN A 87 7.81 -8.06 -7.56
N GLY A 88 9.00 -7.62 -7.97
CA GLY A 88 9.42 -7.70 -9.37
C GLY A 88 8.49 -6.90 -10.29
N VAL A 89 8.10 -5.70 -9.88
CA VAL A 89 7.17 -4.84 -10.64
C VAL A 89 7.76 -4.51 -12.01
N THR A 90 6.96 -4.75 -13.05
CA THR A 90 7.30 -4.44 -14.45
C THR A 90 6.74 -3.08 -14.89
N ASP A 91 5.65 -2.62 -14.27
CA ASP A 91 4.91 -1.39 -14.64
C ASP A 91 4.27 -0.73 -13.42
N LEU A 92 4.13 0.62 -13.42
CA LEU A 92 3.49 1.43 -12.38
C LEU A 92 2.28 2.20 -12.92
#